data_AF-A0A2M7RTQ8-F1
#
_entry.id   AF-A0A2M7RTQ8-F1
#
_cell.length_a   1.000
_cell.length_b   1.000
_cell.length_c   1.000
_cell.angle_alpha   90.00
_cell.angle_beta   90.00
_cell.angle_gamma   90.00
#
_symmetry.space_group_name_H-M   'P 1'
#
loop_
_entity.id
_entity.type
_entity.pdbx_description
1 polymer ?
#
loop_
_entity_poly.entity_id
_entity_poly.type
_entity_poly.pdbx_seq_one_letter_code
_entity_poly.pdbx_strand_id
1 'polypeptide(L)'
;MKTKKLKSITMMLGISALGIILITPTSCSKDKIRGCTDPTSLNYNSAAEENDGSCIYPTPTPTPPPGPGTSSTELLSKSVTVPPTMDGVIDASWANCQKLVGTAVIPNISDFILFSGTSFNFSIRSMRDATNIYFLVEYDDPTDSKDRESWYFDTATNLWKQQNKIATSVTDKFYEDKFAFLWPTATANASWNSATCYSTCHAVPSGVGYNTSTKHYAEAGESVDMWHWKRVRTQPNNQLDDQRIIAIVDVNNPSATEMKNGGRGGDAKTAGAYNNNKQTLTITGTST
;
A
#
# COMPACT_ATOMS: atom_id res chain seq x y z
N MET A 1 32.46 14.37 -32.58
CA MET A 1 32.37 15.73 -33.19
C MET A 1 33.07 16.72 -32.24
N LYS A 2 33.73 17.77 -32.73
CA LYS A 2 34.55 18.69 -31.89
C LYS A 2 33.67 19.74 -31.17
N THR A 3 33.90 19.96 -29.86
CA THR A 3 33.68 21.25 -29.15
C THR A 3 34.38 21.17 -27.77
N LYS A 4 35.60 21.71 -27.62
CA LYS A 4 35.88 23.08 -27.13
C LYS A 4 35.19 23.46 -25.81
N LYS A 5 35.99 23.73 -24.77
CA LYS A 5 35.65 24.72 -23.74
C LYS A 5 36.60 25.93 -23.83
N LEU A 6 35.97 27.10 -24.00
CA LEU A 6 36.42 28.47 -23.68
C LEU A 6 36.67 28.58 -22.15
N LYS A 7 37.24 29.61 -21.49
CA LYS A 7 37.96 30.89 -21.76
C LYS A 7 38.65 31.25 -20.42
N SER A 8 39.48 32.27 -20.18
CA SER A 8 40.17 33.37 -20.92
C SER A 8 41.30 33.89 -19.99
N ILE A 9 42.17 34.81 -20.46
CA ILE A 9 42.63 36.05 -19.76
C ILE A 9 43.95 36.61 -20.38
N THR A 10 43.81 37.79 -20.98
CA THR A 10 44.66 38.99 -20.86
C THR A 10 46.19 38.93 -21.09
N MET A 11 46.58 39.36 -22.31
CA MET A 11 47.47 40.51 -22.59
C MET A 11 48.86 40.61 -21.94
N MET A 12 49.90 40.61 -22.78
CA MET A 12 50.85 41.74 -22.82
C MET A 12 51.54 41.90 -24.18
N LEU A 13 51.71 43.16 -24.61
CA LEU A 13 52.69 43.56 -25.62
C LEU A 13 54.10 43.40 -25.03
N GLY A 14 55.11 43.15 -25.86
CA GLY A 14 56.51 43.21 -25.40
C GLY A 14 57.52 42.76 -26.45
N ILE A 15 58.00 43.71 -27.26
CA ILE A 15 59.04 43.49 -28.26
C ILE A 15 60.43 43.39 -27.61
N SER A 16 61.28 42.54 -28.21
CA SER A 16 62.77 42.59 -28.26
C SER A 16 63.63 42.03 -27.11
N ALA A 17 64.85 41.69 -27.57
CA ALA A 17 66.11 41.46 -26.87
C ALA A 17 66.39 40.07 -26.27
N LEU A 18 67.52 39.50 -26.70
CA LEU A 18 68.16 38.32 -26.13
C LEU A 18 68.41 38.51 -24.63
N GLY A 19 67.80 37.67 -23.80
CA GLY A 19 68.16 37.47 -22.40
C GLY A 19 68.74 36.07 -22.22
N ILE A 20 69.94 35.97 -21.64
CA ILE A 20 70.63 34.70 -21.37
C ILE A 20 69.78 33.86 -20.40
N ILE A 21 69.38 32.65 -20.83
CA ILE A 21 68.70 31.69 -19.97
C ILE A 21 69.74 31.04 -19.06
N LEU A 22 69.86 31.53 -17.83
CA LEU A 22 70.46 30.76 -16.74
C LEU A 22 69.52 29.60 -16.41
N ILE A 23 69.89 28.37 -16.81
CA ILE A 23 69.25 27.16 -16.31
C ILE A 23 69.80 26.92 -14.90
N THR A 24 69.13 27.44 -13.88
CA THR A 24 69.31 26.91 -12.52
C THR A 24 68.75 25.48 -12.49
N PRO A 25 69.43 24.52 -11.84
CA PRO A 25 68.85 23.20 -11.63
C PRO A 25 67.73 23.34 -10.60
N THR A 26 66.51 23.58 -11.07
CA THR A 26 65.31 23.42 -10.24
C THR A 26 65.30 22.00 -9.70
N SER A 27 65.33 21.91 -8.37
CA SER A 27 65.30 20.64 -7.64
C SER A 27 64.20 19.74 -8.19
N CYS A 28 64.53 18.48 -8.47
CA CYS A 28 63.56 17.44 -8.84
C CYS A 28 62.73 17.06 -7.59
N SER A 29 61.89 17.98 -7.14
CA SER A 29 60.78 17.68 -6.25
C SER A 29 59.76 16.94 -7.08
N LYS A 30 59.57 15.65 -6.77
CA LYS A 30 58.48 14.85 -7.31
C LYS A 30 57.16 15.60 -7.05
N ASP A 31 56.45 15.97 -8.12
CA ASP A 31 55.12 16.56 -7.97
C ASP A 31 54.21 15.59 -7.23
N LYS A 32 53.79 15.98 -6.03
CA LYS A 32 52.91 15.16 -5.21
C LYS A 32 51.54 15.07 -5.87
N ILE A 33 51.01 13.85 -5.93
CA ILE A 33 49.64 13.62 -6.39
C ILE A 33 48.69 14.26 -5.36
N ARG A 34 47.87 15.21 -5.80
CA ARG A 34 46.89 15.91 -4.97
C ARG A 34 45.50 15.27 -5.09
N GLY A 35 44.79 15.17 -3.97
CA GLY A 35 43.44 14.61 -3.88
C GLY A 35 43.06 14.33 -2.43
N CYS A 36 41.83 13.88 -2.17
CA CYS A 36 41.42 13.55 -0.81
C CYS A 36 42.19 12.33 -0.25
N THR A 37 42.88 12.53 0.87
CA THR A 37 43.66 11.50 1.57
C THR A 37 42.90 10.81 2.71
N ASP A 38 41.65 11.21 2.99
CA ASP A 38 40.84 10.63 4.07
C ASP A 38 40.07 9.38 3.59
N PRO A 39 40.35 8.17 4.13
CA PRO A 39 39.70 6.93 3.72
C PRO A 39 38.22 6.83 4.12
N THR A 40 37.69 7.77 4.92
CA THR A 40 36.27 7.86 5.28
C THR A 40 35.45 8.73 4.31
N SER A 41 36.11 9.39 3.36
CA SER A 41 35.46 10.20 2.32
C SER A 41 34.93 9.35 1.15
N LEU A 42 33.90 9.85 0.48
CA LEU A 42 33.28 9.24 -0.71
C LEU A 42 34.15 9.33 -1.98
N ASN A 43 35.17 10.18 -1.97
CA ASN A 43 36.11 10.40 -3.07
C ASN A 43 37.58 10.23 -2.65
N TYR A 44 37.82 9.35 -1.67
CA TYR A 44 39.16 8.96 -1.24
C TYR A 44 40.03 8.52 -2.43
N ASN A 45 41.22 9.10 -2.54
CA ASN A 45 42.21 8.74 -3.53
C ASN A 45 43.44 8.14 -2.85
N SER A 46 43.59 6.82 -2.92
CA SER A 46 44.73 6.09 -2.34
C SER A 46 46.08 6.41 -3.00
N ALA A 47 46.09 7.06 -4.16
CA ALA A 47 47.30 7.57 -4.81
C ALA A 47 47.63 9.02 -4.40
N ALA A 48 46.79 9.71 -3.62
CA ALA A 48 47.08 11.08 -3.19
C ALA A 48 48.18 11.10 -2.11
N GLU A 49 49.24 11.85 -2.40
CA GLU A 49 50.38 12.12 -1.51
C GLU A 49 50.20 13.42 -0.71
N GLU A 50 49.22 14.24 -1.06
CA GLU A 50 48.87 15.49 -0.37
C GLU A 50 47.37 15.79 -0.46
N ASN A 51 46.76 16.15 0.67
CA ASN A 51 45.35 16.54 0.71
C ASN A 51 45.16 17.92 0.06
N ASP A 52 44.29 17.99 -0.95
CA ASP A 52 43.93 19.22 -1.66
C ASP A 52 42.63 19.87 -1.14
N GLY A 53 42.00 19.28 -0.12
CA GLY A 53 40.73 19.74 0.44
C GLY A 53 39.49 19.29 -0.35
N SER A 54 39.63 18.40 -1.34
CA SER A 54 38.52 17.92 -2.17
C SER A 54 37.59 16.91 -1.49
N CYS A 55 37.86 16.50 -0.24
CA CYS A 55 37.14 15.44 0.47
C CYS A 55 35.61 15.68 0.57
N ILE A 56 34.84 14.75 0.04
CA ILE A 56 33.37 14.71 0.12
C ILE A 56 33.00 13.69 1.19
N TYR A 57 32.36 14.16 2.27
CA TYR A 57 31.79 13.27 3.29
C TYR A 57 30.31 13.04 3.03
N PRO A 58 29.74 11.89 3.41
CA PRO A 58 28.30 11.73 3.40
C PRO A 58 27.70 12.78 4.35
N THR A 59 26.85 13.66 3.82
CA THR A 59 25.99 14.48 4.69
C THR A 59 25.19 13.54 5.57
N PRO A 60 25.13 13.73 6.90
CA PRO A 60 24.22 12.95 7.72
C PRO A 60 22.82 13.16 7.15
N THR A 61 22.16 12.07 6.74
CA THR A 61 20.75 12.12 6.37
C THR A 61 20.04 12.78 7.54
N PRO A 62 19.36 13.93 7.36
CA PRO A 62 18.75 14.64 8.48
C PRO A 62 17.80 13.66 9.13
N THR A 63 18.10 13.25 10.36
CA THR A 63 17.22 12.36 11.12
C THR A 63 15.89 13.09 11.17
N PRO A 64 14.84 12.59 10.52
CA PRO A 64 13.62 13.35 10.45
C PRO A 64 13.11 13.59 11.87
N PRO A 65 12.36 14.68 12.13
CA PRO A 65 11.71 14.87 13.41
C PRO A 65 10.96 13.58 13.75
N PRO A 66 11.11 13.02 14.96
CA PRO A 66 10.38 11.81 15.34
C PRO A 66 8.90 12.08 15.06
N GLY A 67 8.30 11.24 14.23
CA GLY A 67 6.90 11.39 13.86
C GLY A 67 5.98 11.35 15.09
N PRO A 68 4.67 11.54 14.91
CA PRO A 68 3.67 11.46 15.99
C PRO A 68 3.51 10.06 16.62
N GLY A 69 4.51 9.19 16.47
CA GLY A 69 4.64 7.90 17.13
C GLY A 69 3.60 6.88 16.68
N THR A 70 3.15 6.10 17.67
CA THR A 70 2.07 5.13 17.54
C THR A 70 0.80 5.66 18.20
N SER A 71 -0.35 5.38 17.60
CA SER A 71 -1.67 5.58 18.21
C SER A 71 -2.47 4.28 18.14
N SER A 72 -3.45 4.09 19.02
CA SER A 72 -4.39 2.96 19.00
C SER A 72 -5.82 3.38 18.62
N THR A 73 -6.07 4.67 18.42
CA THR A 73 -7.41 5.24 18.21
C THR A 73 -7.50 6.23 17.05
N GLU A 74 -6.37 6.77 16.61
CA GLU A 74 -6.32 7.85 15.61
C GLU A 74 -5.29 7.52 14.51
N LEU A 75 -5.60 7.94 13.28
CA LEU A 75 -4.71 7.81 12.13
C LEU A 75 -4.48 9.18 11.50
N LEU A 76 -3.32 9.78 11.76
CA LEU A 76 -2.90 11.01 11.09
C LEU A 76 -2.36 10.74 9.69
N SER A 77 -2.90 11.44 8.69
CA SER A 77 -2.45 11.39 7.31
C SER A 77 -1.41 12.48 7.01
N LYS A 78 -0.16 12.09 6.74
CA LYS A 78 0.96 13.00 6.47
C LYS A 78 0.84 13.63 5.09
N SER A 79 0.88 14.96 5.02
CA SER A 79 0.89 15.67 3.73
C SER A 79 2.20 15.43 2.97
N VAL A 80 2.11 15.10 1.68
CA VAL A 80 3.25 14.92 0.77
C VAL A 80 3.04 15.65 -0.55
N THR A 81 4.14 15.97 -1.24
CA THR A 81 4.16 16.54 -2.59
C THR A 81 4.58 15.54 -3.66
N VAL A 82 5.18 14.42 -3.25
CA VAL A 82 5.52 13.27 -4.10
C VAL A 82 4.80 12.06 -3.49
N PRO A 83 3.94 11.36 -4.24
CA PRO A 83 3.20 10.22 -3.73
C PRO A 83 4.12 8.99 -3.54
N PRO A 84 3.71 8.00 -2.72
CA PRO A 84 4.38 6.71 -2.66
C PRO A 84 4.17 5.90 -3.95
N THR A 85 5.02 4.92 -4.17
CA THR A 85 4.85 3.91 -5.21
C THR A 85 3.79 2.89 -4.77
N MET A 86 2.87 2.54 -5.66
CA MET A 86 1.78 1.59 -5.38
C MET A 86 2.17 0.17 -5.83
N ASP A 87 3.31 -0.33 -5.35
CA ASP A 87 3.90 -1.63 -5.71
C ASP A 87 3.98 -2.64 -4.54
N GLY A 88 3.67 -2.21 -3.32
CA GLY A 88 3.75 -3.02 -2.10
C GLY A 88 5.10 -2.97 -1.38
N VAL A 89 6.07 -2.17 -1.86
CA VAL A 89 7.34 -1.91 -1.19
C VAL A 89 7.17 -0.71 -0.23
N ILE A 90 7.78 -0.78 0.95
CA ILE A 90 7.72 0.32 1.92
C ILE A 90 8.75 1.38 1.57
N ASP A 91 8.32 2.40 0.83
CA ASP A 91 9.09 3.61 0.53
C ASP A 91 9.60 4.34 1.79
N ALA A 92 10.73 5.02 1.65
CA ALA A 92 11.24 5.96 2.67
C ALA A 92 10.29 7.15 2.95
N SER A 93 9.36 7.46 2.03
CA SER A 93 8.34 8.51 2.22
C SER A 93 7.41 8.23 3.41
N TRP A 94 7.15 6.96 3.72
CA TRP A 94 6.37 6.51 4.89
C TRP A 94 7.05 6.77 6.23
N ALA A 95 8.34 7.11 6.24
CA ALA A 95 9.03 7.47 7.47
C ALA A 95 8.33 8.66 8.16
N ASN A 96 8.12 8.52 9.47
CA ASN A 96 7.51 9.54 10.35
C ASN A 96 6.03 9.84 10.07
N CYS A 97 5.35 9.04 9.25
CA CYS A 97 3.89 8.92 9.39
C CYS A 97 3.58 8.32 10.76
N GLN A 98 2.44 8.72 11.35
CA GLN A 98 1.91 8.00 12.51
C GLN A 98 1.64 6.55 12.12
N LYS A 99 1.93 5.62 13.04
CA LYS A 99 1.48 4.23 12.90
C LYS A 99 0.28 4.03 13.83
N LEU A 100 -0.93 3.98 13.28
CA LEU A 100 -2.07 3.40 13.99
C LEU A 100 -1.77 1.92 14.18
N VAL A 101 -1.89 1.40 15.39
CA VAL A 101 -1.69 -0.02 15.73
C VAL A 101 -2.92 -0.57 16.42
N GLY A 102 -3.22 -1.84 16.21
CA GLY A 102 -4.31 -2.51 16.90
C GLY A 102 -4.33 -4.01 16.66
N THR A 103 -5.30 -4.68 17.26
CA THR A 103 -5.55 -6.10 17.07
C THR A 103 -7.00 -6.27 16.62
N ALA A 104 -7.21 -6.78 15.40
CA ALA A 104 -8.52 -7.17 14.93
C ALA A 104 -8.85 -8.56 15.50
N VAL A 105 -9.98 -8.71 16.18
CA VAL A 105 -10.43 -9.98 16.77
C VAL A 105 -11.77 -10.36 16.17
N ILE A 106 -11.91 -11.60 15.70
CA ILE A 106 -13.17 -12.10 15.16
C ILE A 106 -14.14 -12.41 16.31
N PRO A 107 -15.30 -11.72 16.40
CA PRO A 107 -16.22 -11.89 17.51
C PRO A 107 -16.96 -13.22 17.48
N ASN A 108 -17.47 -13.64 18.64
CA ASN A 108 -18.28 -14.86 18.77
C ASN A 108 -19.72 -14.60 18.30
N ILE A 109 -19.94 -14.75 16.98
CA ILE A 109 -21.24 -14.65 16.32
C ILE A 109 -21.45 -15.78 15.31
N SER A 110 -22.71 -16.01 14.94
CA SER A 110 -23.13 -17.05 13.99
C SER A 110 -22.34 -17.04 12.67
N ASP A 111 -22.12 -15.85 12.10
CA ASP A 111 -21.66 -15.71 10.71
C ASP A 111 -20.20 -16.11 10.53
N PHE A 112 -19.42 -16.04 11.63
CA PHE A 112 -17.98 -16.34 11.65
C PHE A 112 -17.61 -17.29 12.79
N ILE A 113 -18.55 -18.11 13.28
CA ILE A 113 -18.35 -18.93 14.47
C ILE A 113 -17.12 -19.86 14.37
N LEU A 114 -16.83 -20.38 13.18
CA LEU A 114 -15.66 -21.22 12.89
C LEU A 114 -14.31 -20.47 12.93
N PHE A 115 -14.34 -19.13 12.96
CA PHE A 115 -13.18 -18.24 13.03
C PHE A 115 -13.15 -17.42 14.34
N SER A 116 -14.17 -17.54 15.19
CA SER A 116 -14.30 -16.79 16.45
C SER A 116 -13.05 -16.90 17.33
N GLY A 117 -12.61 -15.77 17.89
CA GLY A 117 -11.43 -15.67 18.73
C GLY A 117 -10.09 -15.63 17.97
N THR A 118 -10.09 -15.84 16.65
CA THR A 118 -8.88 -15.57 15.83
C THR A 118 -8.58 -14.08 15.86
N SER A 119 -7.32 -13.72 16.03
CA SER A 119 -6.88 -12.34 16.14
C SER A 119 -5.63 -12.06 15.32
N PHE A 120 -5.58 -10.90 14.67
CA PHE A 120 -4.45 -10.45 13.88
C PHE A 120 -4.04 -9.05 14.33
N ASN A 121 -2.75 -8.84 14.62
CA ASN A 121 -2.26 -7.49 14.81
C ASN A 121 -2.16 -6.81 13.45
N PHE A 122 -2.50 -5.53 13.42
CA PHE A 122 -2.37 -4.70 12.26
C PHE A 122 -1.68 -3.39 12.62
N SER A 123 -1.15 -2.75 11.59
CA SER A 123 -0.76 -1.36 11.67
C SER A 123 -1.00 -0.63 10.36
N ILE A 124 -1.40 0.63 10.46
CA ILE A 124 -1.75 1.47 9.32
C ILE A 124 -0.96 2.78 9.42
N ARG A 125 -0.41 3.21 8.29
CA ARG A 125 0.11 4.57 8.08
C ARG A 125 -0.69 5.24 6.97
N SER A 126 -0.84 6.55 7.00
CA SER A 126 -1.46 7.30 5.91
C SER A 126 -0.60 8.48 5.45
N MET A 127 -0.66 8.73 4.14
CA MET A 127 -0.18 9.95 3.49
C MET A 127 -1.28 10.55 2.62
N ARG A 128 -1.18 11.81 2.25
CA ARG A 128 -2.11 12.46 1.31
C ARG A 128 -1.42 13.56 0.51
N ASP A 129 -1.88 13.79 -0.71
CA ASP A 129 -1.52 14.97 -1.50
C ASP A 129 -2.73 15.93 -1.60
N ALA A 130 -2.84 16.69 -2.69
CA ALA A 130 -3.96 17.61 -2.95
C ALA A 130 -5.23 16.91 -3.50
N THR A 131 -5.11 15.66 -3.96
CA THR A 131 -6.12 14.91 -4.73
C THR A 131 -6.35 13.50 -4.22
N ASN A 132 -5.36 12.89 -3.55
CA ASN A 132 -5.34 11.48 -3.17
C ASN A 132 -5.06 11.30 -1.69
N ILE A 133 -5.58 10.20 -1.13
CA ILE A 133 -5.14 9.63 0.14
C ILE A 133 -4.52 8.25 -0.11
N TYR A 134 -3.45 7.97 0.63
CA TYR A 134 -2.66 6.75 0.54
C TYR A 134 -2.68 6.05 1.89
N PHE A 135 -2.75 4.73 1.86
CA PHE A 135 -2.70 3.88 3.05
C PHE A 135 -1.65 2.79 2.86
N LEU A 136 -0.75 2.65 3.84
CA LEU A 136 0.10 1.47 3.99
C LEU A 136 -0.51 0.65 5.13
N VAL A 137 -0.93 -0.57 4.81
CA VAL A 137 -1.53 -1.52 5.76
C VAL A 137 -0.59 -2.71 5.89
N GLU A 138 -0.14 -2.96 7.11
CA GLU A 138 0.70 -4.09 7.49
C GLU A 138 -0.10 -4.93 8.49
N TYR A 139 -0.15 -6.25 8.35
CA TYR A 139 -0.81 -7.14 9.30
C TYR A 139 -0.05 -8.45 9.46
N ASP A 140 -0.12 -9.03 10.66
CA ASP A 140 0.47 -10.33 10.96
C ASP A 140 -0.37 -11.42 10.28
N ASP A 141 0.15 -12.08 9.24
CA ASP A 141 -0.48 -13.24 8.62
C ASP A 141 0.57 -14.35 8.34
N PRO A 142 0.51 -15.49 9.06
CA PRO A 142 1.41 -16.61 8.85
C PRO A 142 0.98 -17.53 7.70
N THR A 143 -0.21 -17.34 7.11
CA THR A 143 -0.83 -18.28 6.17
C THR A 143 -0.74 -17.80 4.72
N ASP A 144 -0.89 -16.49 4.48
CA ASP A 144 -0.99 -15.91 3.14
C ASP A 144 -2.10 -16.60 2.33
N SER A 145 -3.34 -16.41 2.78
CA SER A 145 -4.50 -17.20 2.36
C SER A 145 -4.94 -16.79 0.94
N LYS A 146 -4.73 -17.70 -0.01
CA LYS A 146 -5.08 -17.53 -1.43
C LYS A 146 -6.20 -18.47 -1.90
N ASP A 147 -6.74 -19.33 -1.04
CA ASP A 147 -7.80 -20.24 -1.41
C ASP A 147 -9.18 -19.59 -1.32
N ARG A 148 -9.95 -19.66 -2.40
CA ARG A 148 -11.36 -19.25 -2.39
C ARG A 148 -12.11 -19.99 -3.49
N GLU A 149 -12.89 -21.00 -3.09
CA GLU A 149 -13.57 -21.88 -4.05
C GLU A 149 -12.54 -22.49 -5.04
N SER A 150 -11.37 -22.92 -4.55
CA SER A 150 -10.33 -23.54 -5.39
C SER A 150 -10.76 -24.93 -5.86
N TRP A 151 -10.28 -25.34 -7.04
CA TRP A 151 -10.56 -26.68 -7.57
C TRP A 151 -9.57 -27.72 -7.02
N TYR A 152 -10.08 -28.89 -6.66
CA TYR A 152 -9.30 -30.05 -6.25
C TYR A 152 -9.85 -31.33 -6.91
N PHE A 153 -9.00 -32.35 -7.04
CA PHE A 153 -9.43 -33.66 -7.51
C PHE A 153 -9.79 -34.55 -6.31
N ASP A 154 -11.04 -34.98 -6.25
CA ASP A 154 -11.53 -35.90 -5.22
C ASP A 154 -11.29 -37.35 -5.68
N THR A 155 -10.33 -38.01 -5.05
CA THR A 155 -9.92 -39.40 -5.37
C THR A 155 -10.93 -40.46 -4.96
N ALA A 156 -11.86 -40.16 -4.05
CA ALA A 156 -12.91 -41.10 -3.63
C ALA A 156 -14.06 -41.16 -4.66
N THR A 157 -14.31 -40.05 -5.36
CA THR A 157 -15.34 -39.94 -6.41
C THR A 157 -14.78 -39.89 -7.83
N ASN A 158 -13.46 -39.76 -8.00
CA ASN A 158 -12.76 -39.55 -9.28
C ASN A 158 -13.27 -38.33 -10.07
N LEU A 159 -13.66 -37.26 -9.35
CA LEU A 159 -14.22 -36.05 -9.93
C LEU A 159 -13.48 -34.81 -9.44
N TRP A 160 -13.35 -33.82 -10.33
CA TRP A 160 -12.96 -32.47 -9.92
C TRP A 160 -14.11 -31.82 -9.14
N LYS A 161 -13.78 -31.26 -7.97
CA LYS A 161 -14.71 -30.56 -7.09
C LYS A 161 -14.16 -29.18 -6.75
N GLN A 162 -15.07 -28.30 -6.34
CA GLN A 162 -14.73 -26.96 -5.85
C GLN A 162 -14.81 -26.94 -4.33
N GLN A 163 -13.87 -26.28 -3.66
CA GLN A 163 -13.93 -26.02 -2.22
C GLN A 163 -15.18 -25.19 -1.86
N ASN A 164 -15.65 -25.30 -0.62
CA ASN A 164 -16.80 -24.54 -0.17
C ASN A 164 -16.53 -23.02 -0.18
N LYS A 165 -17.55 -22.25 -0.56
CA LYS A 165 -17.50 -20.77 -0.57
C LYS A 165 -17.50 -20.15 0.83
N ILE A 166 -18.07 -20.87 1.80
CA ILE A 166 -18.19 -20.51 3.21
C ILE A 166 -17.72 -21.74 3.98
N ALA A 167 -16.90 -21.55 5.01
CA ALA A 167 -16.42 -22.67 5.81
C ALA A 167 -17.58 -23.45 6.45
N THR A 168 -17.57 -24.77 6.28
CA THR A 168 -18.59 -25.67 6.87
C THR A 168 -18.10 -26.38 8.12
N SER A 169 -16.78 -26.40 8.36
CA SER A 169 -16.14 -27.03 9.51
C SER A 169 -14.82 -26.33 9.88
N VAL A 170 -14.22 -26.72 11.00
CA VAL A 170 -12.91 -26.18 11.43
C VAL A 170 -11.74 -26.58 10.51
N THR A 171 -11.92 -27.59 9.64
CA THR A 171 -10.92 -28.05 8.66
C THR A 171 -11.20 -27.55 7.23
N ASP A 172 -12.30 -26.83 7.02
CA ASP A 172 -12.79 -26.36 5.72
C ASP A 172 -12.72 -24.82 5.62
N LYS A 173 -11.63 -24.22 6.12
CA LYS A 173 -11.47 -22.76 6.23
C LYS A 173 -10.90 -22.10 4.97
N PHE A 174 -11.31 -22.55 3.78
CA PHE A 174 -10.80 -22.03 2.50
C PHE A 174 -11.35 -20.63 2.19
N TYR A 175 -10.61 -19.60 2.60
CA TYR A 175 -11.00 -18.20 2.39
C TYR A 175 -9.79 -17.29 2.18
N GLU A 176 -9.77 -16.55 1.07
CA GLU A 176 -8.69 -15.59 0.77
C GLU A 176 -8.59 -14.46 1.82
N ASP A 177 -7.39 -13.90 2.01
CA ASP A 177 -7.19 -12.71 2.85
C ASP A 177 -7.95 -11.51 2.30
N LYS A 178 -8.51 -10.71 3.21
CA LYS A 178 -9.29 -9.51 2.89
C LYS A 178 -9.11 -8.49 3.99
N PHE A 179 -9.15 -7.23 3.61
CA PHE A 179 -9.50 -6.15 4.52
C PHE A 179 -10.57 -5.27 3.89
N ALA A 180 -11.32 -4.59 4.76
CA ALA A 180 -12.27 -3.57 4.37
C ALA A 180 -11.97 -2.31 5.20
N PHE A 181 -11.86 -1.17 4.54
CA PHE A 181 -12.01 0.11 5.21
C PHE A 181 -13.46 0.56 5.07
N LEU A 182 -14.03 1.11 6.14
CA LEU A 182 -15.35 1.73 6.08
C LEU A 182 -15.33 3.03 6.87
N TRP A 183 -15.96 4.07 6.34
CA TRP A 183 -16.19 5.34 7.05
C TRP A 183 -17.54 5.94 6.68
N PRO A 184 -18.21 6.62 7.63
CA PRO A 184 -19.47 7.30 7.35
C PRO A 184 -19.20 8.55 6.50
N THR A 185 -19.95 8.71 5.42
CA THR A 185 -19.89 9.89 4.53
C THR A 185 -20.95 10.94 4.85
N ALA A 186 -21.93 10.58 5.68
CA ALA A 186 -22.87 11.49 6.35
C ALA A 186 -22.66 11.45 7.88
N THR A 187 -23.43 12.23 8.64
CA THR A 187 -23.41 12.18 10.11
C THR A 187 -23.80 10.78 10.59
N ALA A 188 -22.86 10.05 11.16
CA ALA A 188 -23.08 8.69 11.64
C ALA A 188 -24.01 8.64 12.88
N ASN A 189 -24.97 7.71 12.88
CA ASN A 189 -25.79 7.43 14.05
C ASN A 189 -24.96 6.97 15.29
N ALA A 190 -25.61 6.96 16.44
CA ALA A 190 -25.03 6.51 17.71
C ALA A 190 -24.56 5.03 17.68
N SER A 191 -25.15 4.18 16.83
CA SER A 191 -24.77 2.77 16.67
C SER A 191 -23.41 2.61 15.98
N TRP A 192 -23.09 3.46 15.00
CA TRP A 192 -21.73 3.54 14.44
C TRP A 192 -20.72 4.04 15.48
N ASN A 193 -21.08 5.06 16.28
CA ASN A 193 -20.15 5.59 17.29
C ASN A 193 -19.85 4.60 18.44
N SER A 194 -20.64 3.53 18.58
CA SER A 194 -20.47 2.49 19.60
C SER A 194 -19.98 1.14 19.07
N ALA A 195 -20.35 0.76 17.83
CA ALA A 195 -19.96 -0.51 17.21
C ALA A 195 -19.13 -0.37 15.92
N THR A 196 -18.85 0.85 15.46
CA THR A 196 -18.12 1.19 14.21
C THR A 196 -18.74 0.49 12.99
N CYS A 197 -17.93 0.07 12.02
CA CYS A 197 -18.34 -0.67 10.83
C CYS A 197 -19.17 -1.93 11.08
N TYR A 198 -19.18 -2.45 12.31
CA TYR A 198 -19.95 -3.64 12.66
C TYR A 198 -21.47 -3.39 12.67
N SER A 199 -21.91 -2.17 13.02
CA SER A 199 -23.32 -1.78 13.01
C SER A 199 -23.94 -1.87 11.61
N THR A 200 -23.14 -1.61 10.58
CA THR A 200 -23.58 -1.56 9.18
C THR A 200 -23.28 -2.82 8.38
N CYS A 201 -22.53 -3.79 8.92
CA CYS A 201 -22.12 -5.00 8.20
C CYS A 201 -22.57 -6.33 8.83
N HIS A 202 -22.81 -6.39 10.14
CA HIS A 202 -23.12 -7.65 10.84
C HIS A 202 -24.21 -7.54 11.90
N ALA A 203 -24.45 -6.37 12.49
CA ALA A 203 -25.46 -6.15 13.54
C ALA A 203 -26.79 -5.57 13.01
N VAL A 204 -27.27 -6.06 11.87
CA VAL A 204 -28.54 -5.62 11.27
C VAL A 204 -29.72 -5.96 12.20
N PRO A 205 -30.63 -5.01 12.52
CA PRO A 205 -31.76 -5.29 13.39
C PRO A 205 -32.71 -6.32 12.76
N SER A 206 -33.16 -7.30 13.54
CA SER A 206 -33.97 -8.42 13.06
C SER A 206 -35.34 -8.03 12.51
N GLY A 207 -35.82 -6.81 12.80
CA GLY A 207 -37.10 -6.30 12.33
C GLY A 207 -37.11 -5.70 10.91
N VAL A 208 -35.95 -5.47 10.28
CA VAL A 208 -35.87 -4.73 9.00
C VAL A 208 -36.03 -5.63 7.76
N GLY A 209 -36.30 -6.93 7.93
CA GLY A 209 -36.69 -7.83 6.83
C GLY A 209 -35.59 -8.19 5.82
N TYR A 210 -34.34 -7.78 6.03
CA TYR A 210 -33.23 -8.14 5.16
C TYR A 210 -32.95 -9.65 5.16
N ASN A 211 -32.68 -10.20 3.96
CA ASN A 211 -32.19 -11.56 3.81
C ASN A 211 -30.85 -11.72 4.56
N THR A 212 -30.86 -12.58 5.59
CA THR A 212 -29.81 -12.70 6.60
C THR A 212 -28.43 -13.11 6.07
N SER A 213 -28.34 -13.56 4.82
CA SER A 213 -27.10 -13.97 4.16
C SER A 213 -26.15 -12.82 3.77
N THR A 214 -26.62 -11.56 3.81
CA THR A 214 -25.83 -10.38 3.44
C THR A 214 -26.30 -9.15 4.22
N LYS A 215 -25.61 -8.86 5.32
CA LYS A 215 -26.07 -7.97 6.40
C LYS A 215 -25.59 -6.52 6.28
N HIS A 216 -25.67 -5.92 5.09
CA HIS A 216 -25.25 -4.54 4.89
C HIS A 216 -26.43 -3.58 5.12
N TYR A 217 -26.32 -2.64 6.06
CA TYR A 217 -27.39 -1.74 6.50
C TYR A 217 -26.89 -0.32 6.79
N ALA A 218 -27.74 0.67 6.54
CA ALA A 218 -27.62 2.04 7.00
C ALA A 218 -29.03 2.63 7.19
N GLU A 219 -29.20 3.61 8.08
CA GLU A 219 -30.49 4.28 8.31
C GLU A 219 -30.84 5.24 7.16
N ALA A 220 -32.10 5.66 7.07
CA ALA A 220 -32.55 6.60 6.05
C ALA A 220 -31.77 7.94 6.12
N GLY A 221 -31.13 8.31 5.01
CA GLY A 221 -30.26 9.49 4.93
C GLY A 221 -28.80 9.23 5.30
N GLU A 222 -28.44 8.01 5.72
CA GLU A 222 -27.05 7.63 5.96
C GLU A 222 -26.38 7.02 4.72
N SER A 223 -25.07 7.20 4.68
CA SER A 223 -24.18 6.52 3.74
C SER A 223 -22.85 6.21 4.42
N VAL A 224 -22.32 5.03 4.12
CA VAL A 224 -20.98 4.58 4.53
C VAL A 224 -20.23 4.22 3.26
N ASP A 225 -19.08 4.84 3.05
CA ASP A 225 -18.14 4.48 2.00
C ASP A 225 -17.25 3.33 2.50
N MET A 226 -16.88 2.42 1.60
CA MET A 226 -16.37 1.10 1.90
C MET A 226 -15.42 0.59 0.81
N TRP A 227 -14.12 0.63 1.09
CA TRP A 227 -13.11 0.10 0.18
C TRP A 227 -12.73 -1.32 0.56
N HIS A 228 -12.85 -2.24 -0.40
CA HIS A 228 -12.54 -3.65 -0.20
C HIS A 228 -11.29 -4.09 -0.95
N TRP A 229 -10.33 -4.66 -0.21
CA TRP A 229 -9.22 -5.41 -0.78
C TRP A 229 -9.43 -6.92 -0.64
N LYS A 230 -9.06 -7.68 -1.67
CA LYS A 230 -9.15 -9.14 -1.70
C LYS A 230 -7.89 -9.73 -2.35
N ARG A 231 -7.22 -10.66 -1.67
CA ARG A 231 -5.91 -11.17 -2.08
C ARG A 231 -5.88 -11.82 -3.46
N VAL A 232 -6.96 -12.47 -3.89
CA VAL A 232 -7.03 -13.17 -5.19
C VAL A 232 -7.81 -12.35 -6.22
N ARG A 233 -8.74 -11.49 -5.78
CA ARG A 233 -9.71 -10.82 -6.65
C ARG A 233 -9.43 -9.35 -6.97
N THR A 234 -8.59 -8.66 -6.20
CA THR A 234 -8.27 -7.24 -6.48
C THR A 234 -6.77 -6.94 -6.42
N GLN A 235 -6.01 -7.65 -5.57
CA GLN A 235 -4.54 -7.51 -5.50
C GLN A 235 -3.84 -7.78 -6.85
N PRO A 236 -4.17 -8.82 -7.65
CA PRO A 236 -3.45 -9.09 -8.91
C PRO A 236 -3.62 -8.00 -9.98
N ASN A 237 -4.58 -7.09 -9.78
CA ASN A 237 -4.88 -5.96 -10.66
C ASN A 237 -4.44 -4.61 -10.05
N ASN A 238 -3.78 -4.63 -8.89
CA ASN A 238 -3.42 -3.45 -8.08
C ASN A 238 -4.64 -2.55 -7.79
N GLN A 239 -5.78 -3.16 -7.44
CA GLN A 239 -7.07 -2.48 -7.26
C GLN A 239 -7.66 -2.66 -5.87
N LEU A 240 -8.53 -1.72 -5.52
CA LEU A 240 -9.52 -1.80 -4.46
C LEU A 240 -10.92 -1.79 -5.10
N ASP A 241 -11.85 -2.52 -4.52
CA ASP A 241 -13.25 -2.54 -4.94
C ASP A 241 -14.01 -1.47 -4.14
N ASP A 242 -14.26 -0.35 -4.79
CA ASP A 242 -14.88 0.88 -4.27
C ASP A 242 -16.41 0.79 -4.27
N GLN A 243 -17.00 0.93 -3.08
CA GLN A 243 -18.37 0.56 -2.76
C GLN A 243 -18.91 1.44 -1.64
N ARG A 244 -20.23 1.56 -1.57
CA ARG A 244 -20.92 2.18 -0.44
C ARG A 244 -21.97 1.25 0.17
N ILE A 245 -22.42 1.59 1.36
CA ILE A 245 -23.62 1.07 2.01
C ILE A 245 -24.58 2.26 2.20
N ILE A 246 -25.81 2.14 1.70
CA ILE A 246 -26.89 3.12 1.84
C ILE A 246 -28.15 2.44 2.42
N ALA A 247 -29.10 3.22 2.92
CA ALA A 247 -30.42 2.69 3.22
C ALA A 247 -31.07 2.06 1.99
N ILE A 248 -31.80 0.96 2.18
CA ILE A 248 -32.70 0.42 1.15
C ILE A 248 -34.12 0.94 1.40
N VAL A 249 -34.75 1.45 0.35
CA VAL A 249 -36.15 1.92 0.37
C VAL A 249 -37.15 0.76 0.29
N ASP A 250 -36.89 -0.26 -0.53
CA ASP A 250 -37.68 -1.51 -0.57
C ASP A 250 -36.76 -2.74 -0.78
N VAL A 251 -36.75 -3.65 0.18
CA VAL A 251 -35.94 -4.89 0.14
C VAL A 251 -36.43 -5.91 -0.90
N ASN A 252 -37.73 -5.86 -1.25
CA ASN A 252 -38.32 -6.77 -2.24
C ASN A 252 -38.10 -6.26 -3.67
N ASN A 253 -38.06 -4.94 -3.86
CA ASN A 253 -37.88 -4.28 -5.14
C ASN A 253 -36.89 -3.10 -5.06
N PRO A 254 -35.60 -3.37 -4.81
CA PRO A 254 -34.57 -2.33 -4.71
C PRO A 254 -34.30 -1.66 -6.07
N SER A 255 -33.89 -0.39 -6.06
CA SER A 255 -33.42 0.31 -7.25
C SER A 255 -32.12 -0.30 -7.81
N ALA A 256 -31.73 0.06 -9.04
CA ALA A 256 -30.47 -0.42 -9.62
C ALA A 256 -29.20 -0.04 -8.80
N THR A 257 -29.31 0.94 -7.92
CA THR A 257 -28.26 1.41 -7.00
C THR A 257 -28.24 0.71 -5.64
N GLU A 258 -29.30 -0.02 -5.30
CA GLU A 258 -29.48 -0.80 -4.08
C GLU A 258 -29.40 -2.29 -4.43
N MET A 259 -28.59 -3.10 -3.74
CA MET A 259 -28.58 -4.54 -4.04
C MET A 259 -29.74 -5.25 -3.33
N LYS A 260 -30.29 -6.31 -3.96
CA LYS A 260 -31.29 -7.26 -3.39
C LYS A 260 -30.85 -7.93 -2.07
N ASN A 261 -29.62 -7.66 -1.65
CA ASN A 261 -28.85 -8.33 -0.62
C ASN A 261 -28.31 -7.31 0.42
N GLY A 262 -29.09 -6.26 0.72
CA GLY A 262 -28.70 -5.20 1.65
C GLY A 262 -28.07 -3.99 0.95
N GLY A 263 -27.91 -2.91 1.71
CA GLY A 263 -27.59 -1.55 1.23
C GLY A 263 -26.27 -1.37 0.47
N ARG A 264 -25.47 -2.44 0.36
CA ARG A 264 -24.19 -2.44 -0.34
C ARG A 264 -24.37 -2.30 -1.84
N GLY A 265 -23.74 -1.30 -2.44
CA GLY A 265 -23.68 -1.10 -3.88
C GLY A 265 -22.26 -0.74 -4.34
N GLY A 266 -22.00 -0.88 -5.64
CA GLY A 266 -20.81 -0.29 -6.26
C GLY A 266 -21.04 1.19 -6.56
N ASP A 267 -19.98 1.99 -6.50
CA ASP A 267 -20.06 3.43 -6.72
C ASP A 267 -20.09 3.81 -8.20
N ALA A 268 -20.39 5.09 -8.47
CA ALA A 268 -20.52 5.62 -9.82
C ALA A 268 -19.15 5.64 -10.50
N LYS A 269 -18.89 4.63 -11.34
CA LYS A 269 -17.55 4.37 -11.89
C LYS A 269 -17.18 5.37 -12.98
N THR A 270 -16.04 6.03 -12.81
CA THR A 270 -15.33 6.72 -13.90
C THR A 270 -14.36 5.79 -14.62
N ALA A 271 -13.80 4.80 -13.93
CA ALA A 271 -12.92 3.75 -14.46
C ALA A 271 -12.95 2.49 -13.56
N GLY A 272 -12.33 1.41 -14.04
CA GLY A 272 -12.18 0.15 -13.30
C GLY A 272 -13.47 -0.68 -13.18
N ALA A 273 -13.33 -1.97 -12.84
CA ALA A 273 -14.48 -2.83 -12.53
C ALA A 273 -14.07 -4.09 -11.77
N TYR A 274 -14.76 -4.37 -10.66
CA TYR A 274 -14.80 -5.72 -10.09
C TYR A 274 -15.52 -6.69 -11.05
N ASN A 275 -14.83 -7.76 -11.43
CA ASN A 275 -15.41 -8.94 -12.08
C ASN A 275 -14.96 -10.20 -11.34
N ASN A 276 -15.86 -11.17 -11.17
CA ASN A 276 -15.43 -12.50 -10.74
C ASN A 276 -14.58 -13.14 -11.84
N ASN A 277 -13.36 -13.56 -11.54
CA ASN A 277 -12.62 -14.47 -12.41
C ASN A 277 -13.26 -15.88 -12.34
N LYS A 278 -14.39 -16.05 -13.01
CA LYS A 278 -15.10 -17.31 -13.14
C LYS A 278 -15.05 -17.76 -14.60
N GLN A 279 -14.28 -18.81 -14.86
CA GLN A 279 -14.35 -19.55 -16.11
C GLN A 279 -15.23 -20.80 -15.92
N THR A 280 -16.09 -21.07 -16.90
CA THR A 280 -16.74 -22.38 -17.04
C THR A 280 -15.87 -23.21 -17.98
N LEU A 281 -15.17 -24.21 -17.43
CA LEU A 281 -14.40 -25.15 -18.23
C LEU A 281 -15.32 -26.27 -18.73
N THR A 282 -15.79 -26.15 -19.97
CA THR A 282 -16.48 -27.25 -20.65
C THR A 282 -15.44 -28.29 -21.05
N ILE A 283 -15.38 -29.41 -20.32
CA ILE A 283 -14.50 -30.53 -20.66
C ILE A 283 -15.10 -31.27 -21.87
N THR A 284 -14.78 -30.80 -23.08
CA THR A 284 -15.15 -31.45 -24.35
C THR A 284 -14.15 -32.56 -24.67
N GLY A 285 -14.24 -33.67 -23.94
CA GLY A 285 -13.46 -34.87 -24.20
C GLY A 285 -14.32 -36.11 -23.97
N THR A 286 -14.39 -36.99 -24.98
CA THR A 286 -14.84 -38.37 -24.77
C THR A 286 -13.72 -39.11 -24.05
N SER A 287 -13.97 -39.59 -22.83
CA SER A 287 -13.02 -40.43 -22.11
C SER A 287 -12.74 -41.73 -22.86
N THR A 288 -11.45 -42.03 -23.03
CA THR A 288 -10.92 -43.39 -23.09
C THR A 288 -9.96 -43.54 -21.93
#